data_AF-A0AAT9GRR6-F1
#
_entry.id   AF-A0AAT9GRR6-F1
#
_cell.length_a   1.000
_cell.length_b   1.000
_cell.length_c   1.000
_cell.angle_alpha   90.00
_cell.angle_beta   90.00
_cell.angle_gamma   90.00
#
_symmetry.space_group_name_H-M   'P 1'
#
loop_
_entity.id
_entity.type
_entity.pdbx_description
1 polymer ?
#
loop_
_entity_poly.entity_id
_entity_poly.type
_entity_poly.pdbx_seq_one_letter_code
_entity_poly.pdbx_strand_id
1 'polypeptide(L)'
;MLNILVGGFFGDEGKGKVAAYLALKDSPSLSVRTGSINAGHTVTYMGKQWKVRIIPSAFINRSTFLALGPGALTSIEVLMNEAKETNSLDRLFIDPHVGIITEEEVKEERNDEYLMKKIGSTGQGVGYAEAKRILRKLKLAKDFEILSKYIVNIPSLLLEKLDKNENILVEGTQGYYLSLYHGEYPYVTSRNTSSSGILSEIGIGPKYVDHVIVVFKSYVTRVGEGPLEGELSWGEAQKLGIAEIATVTGRKRRSAPFNIKLAKEAVRVNSATQIAITKLDALFKEAKGVREYSKLPSEAKKWIENIETELKVPITLIGTGEDALDMIDLRKEKI
;
A
#
# COMPACT_ATOMS: atom_id res chain seq x y z
N MET A 1 -13.98 -14.60 2.14
CA MET A 1 -13.62 -13.43 2.96
C MET A 1 -12.70 -12.51 2.16
N LEU A 2 -13.04 -11.23 2.04
CA LEU A 2 -12.26 -10.20 1.35
C LEU A 2 -11.73 -9.15 2.33
N ASN A 3 -10.41 -9.10 2.47
CA ASN A 3 -9.70 -8.12 3.27
C ASN A 3 -9.05 -7.07 2.37
N ILE A 4 -9.26 -5.78 2.64
CA ILE A 4 -8.67 -4.69 1.86
C ILE A 4 -7.72 -3.88 2.74
N LEU A 5 -6.49 -3.68 2.26
CA LEU A 5 -5.48 -2.84 2.90
C LEU A 5 -5.36 -1.50 2.17
N VAL A 6 -5.56 -0.40 2.91
CA VAL A 6 -5.42 0.98 2.38
C VAL A 6 -4.51 1.81 3.29
N GLY A 7 -3.88 2.85 2.73
CA GLY A 7 -3.03 3.77 3.51
C GLY A 7 -3.84 4.92 4.07
N GLY A 8 -3.63 5.28 5.33
CA GLY A 8 -4.40 6.33 6.00
C GLY A 8 -3.82 7.75 5.88
N PHE A 9 -2.57 7.91 5.43
CA PHE A 9 -1.90 9.22 5.32
C PHE A 9 -1.47 9.49 3.87
N PHE A 10 -0.23 9.93 3.66
CA PHE A 10 0.32 10.30 2.35
C PHE A 10 1.15 9.16 1.73
N GLY A 11 0.78 7.91 1.99
CA GLY A 11 1.54 6.74 1.54
C GLY A 11 2.66 6.37 2.53
N ASP A 12 3.40 5.31 2.19
CA ASP A 12 4.51 4.75 2.96
C ASP A 12 4.24 4.20 4.37
N GLU A 13 2.97 4.03 4.75
CA GLU A 13 2.55 3.66 6.10
C GLU A 13 2.88 2.21 6.51
N GLY A 14 3.63 1.48 5.68
CA GLY A 14 4.01 0.08 5.95
C GLY A 14 3.00 -0.96 5.48
N LYS A 15 2.12 -0.63 4.52
CA LYS A 15 1.15 -1.58 3.92
C LYS A 15 1.79 -2.91 3.51
N GLY A 16 2.95 -2.87 2.86
CA GLY A 16 3.67 -4.09 2.45
C GLY A 16 4.04 -5.01 3.62
N LYS A 17 4.44 -4.44 4.77
CA LYS A 17 4.69 -5.22 5.99
C LYS A 17 3.39 -5.87 6.50
N VAL A 18 2.31 -5.10 6.56
CA VAL A 18 1.00 -5.62 7.02
C VAL A 18 0.51 -6.72 6.07
N ALA A 19 0.60 -6.52 4.76
CA ALA A 19 0.23 -7.52 3.75
C ALA A 19 1.08 -8.79 3.86
N ALA A 20 2.39 -8.65 4.06
CA ALA A 20 3.29 -9.79 4.26
C ALA A 20 2.96 -10.56 5.54
N TYR A 21 2.67 -9.86 6.65
CA TYR A 21 2.24 -10.50 7.89
C TYR A 21 0.95 -11.30 7.71
N LEU A 22 -0.09 -10.69 7.13
CA LEU A 22 -1.37 -11.34 6.86
C LEU A 22 -1.20 -12.54 5.92
N ALA A 23 -0.31 -12.44 4.93
CA ALA A 23 -0.01 -13.57 4.05
C ALA A 23 0.60 -14.76 4.80
N LEU A 24 1.55 -14.51 5.72
CA LEU A 24 2.17 -15.54 6.55
C LEU A 24 1.18 -16.12 7.57
N LYS A 25 0.32 -15.28 8.15
CA LYS A 25 -0.57 -15.65 9.24
C LYS A 25 -1.85 -16.35 8.76
N ASP A 26 -2.45 -15.84 7.70
CA ASP A 26 -3.80 -16.22 7.27
C ASP A 26 -3.81 -17.02 5.96
N SER A 27 -2.65 -17.13 5.28
CA SER A 27 -2.50 -17.87 4.01
C SER A 27 -3.63 -17.62 3.00
N PRO A 28 -3.87 -16.35 2.61
CA PRO A 28 -4.91 -16.05 1.64
C PRO A 28 -4.65 -16.83 0.35
N SER A 29 -5.73 -17.34 -0.24
CA SER A 29 -5.69 -18.10 -1.49
C SER A 29 -5.21 -17.25 -2.67
N LEU A 30 -5.55 -15.96 -2.63
CA LEU A 30 -5.24 -14.97 -3.65
C LEU A 30 -4.93 -13.64 -2.98
N SER A 31 -3.86 -12.99 -3.43
CA SER A 31 -3.61 -11.59 -3.13
C SER A 31 -3.62 -10.76 -4.40
N VAL A 32 -4.42 -9.70 -4.41
CA VAL A 32 -4.59 -8.81 -5.57
C VAL A 32 -3.98 -7.45 -5.25
N ARG A 33 -3.11 -6.97 -6.13
CA ARG A 33 -2.57 -5.61 -6.07
C ARG A 33 -3.17 -4.75 -7.17
N THR A 34 -3.41 -3.49 -6.83
CA THR A 34 -3.81 -2.46 -7.77
C THR A 34 -2.96 -1.21 -7.60
N GLY A 35 -3.24 -0.15 -8.38
CA GLY A 35 -2.42 1.05 -8.42
C GLY A 35 -1.24 0.94 -9.40
N SER A 36 -0.09 1.52 -9.06
CA SER A 36 1.02 1.59 -10.01
C SER A 36 2.42 1.60 -9.39
N ILE A 37 3.43 1.53 -10.26
CA ILE A 37 4.87 1.44 -9.94
C ILE A 37 5.47 2.72 -9.33
N ASN A 38 4.67 3.77 -9.14
CA ASN A 38 5.06 4.99 -8.43
C ASN A 38 5.01 4.84 -6.90
N ALA A 39 4.46 3.74 -6.37
CA ALA A 39 4.63 3.34 -4.97
C ALA A 39 5.49 2.09 -4.85
N GLY A 40 6.31 2.04 -3.80
CA GLY A 40 7.12 0.88 -3.44
C GLY A 40 6.81 0.42 -2.03
N HIS A 41 6.63 -0.88 -1.86
CA HIS A 41 6.42 -1.54 -0.59
C HIS A 41 7.69 -2.29 -0.21
N THR A 42 8.24 -1.96 0.96
CA THR A 42 9.38 -2.67 1.53
C THR A 42 8.86 -3.83 2.37
N VAL A 43 9.37 -5.02 2.12
CA VAL A 43 9.08 -6.23 2.90
C VAL A 43 10.40 -6.77 3.43
N THR A 44 10.50 -6.98 4.74
CA THR A 44 11.64 -7.66 5.37
C THR A 44 11.15 -8.94 5.99
N TYR A 45 11.80 -10.07 5.70
CA TYR A 45 11.47 -11.36 6.30
C TYR A 45 12.70 -12.25 6.36
N MET A 46 12.98 -12.82 7.54
CA MET A 46 14.10 -13.74 7.78
C MET A 46 15.45 -13.17 7.31
N GLY A 47 15.69 -11.89 7.61
CA GLY A 47 16.95 -11.21 7.28
C GLY A 47 17.12 -10.77 5.82
N LYS A 48 16.16 -11.06 4.93
CA LYS A 48 16.14 -10.54 3.57
C LYS A 48 15.14 -9.40 3.43
N GLN A 49 15.50 -8.37 2.68
CA GLN A 49 14.66 -7.22 2.37
C GLN A 49 14.39 -7.16 0.86
N TRP A 50 13.13 -6.92 0.49
CA TRP A 50 12.67 -6.69 -0.86
C TRP A 50 12.00 -5.33 -0.97
N LYS A 51 12.11 -4.72 -2.15
CA LYS A 51 11.45 -3.46 -2.49
C LYS A 51 10.60 -3.67 -3.73
N VAL A 52 9.33 -4.02 -3.54
CA VAL A 52 8.41 -4.37 -4.62
C VAL A 52 7.46 -3.20 -4.93
N ARG A 53 7.25 -2.91 -6.21
CA ARG A 53 6.39 -1.82 -6.67
C ARG A 53 5.04 -2.31 -7.16
N ILE A 54 4.98 -3.49 -7.78
CA ILE A 54 3.74 -4.01 -8.35
C ILE A 54 3.40 -5.44 -7.89
N ILE A 55 4.40 -6.27 -7.58
CA ILE A 55 4.11 -7.61 -7.05
C ILE A 55 3.46 -7.48 -5.66
N PRO A 56 2.30 -8.12 -5.41
CA PRO A 56 1.68 -8.10 -4.09
C PRO A 56 2.66 -8.57 -3.00
N SER A 57 2.73 -7.85 -1.89
CA SER A 57 3.65 -8.16 -0.78
C SER A 57 3.36 -9.52 -0.11
N ALA A 58 2.21 -10.12 -0.40
CA ALA A 58 1.88 -11.50 -0.06
C ALA A 58 2.77 -12.56 -0.76
N PHE A 59 3.66 -12.15 -1.68
CA PHE A 59 4.63 -13.06 -2.32
C PHE A 59 5.44 -13.88 -1.30
N ILE A 60 5.58 -13.39 -0.07
CA ILE A 60 6.32 -14.08 0.98
C ILE A 60 5.72 -15.45 1.32
N ASN A 61 4.40 -15.61 1.19
CA ASN A 61 3.75 -16.90 1.29
C ASN A 61 3.76 -17.59 -0.08
N ARG A 62 4.35 -18.79 -0.15
CA ARG A 62 4.50 -19.57 -1.39
C ARG A 62 3.20 -20.20 -1.88
N SER A 63 2.22 -20.41 -1.01
CA SER A 63 0.92 -21.00 -1.40
C SER A 63 -0.08 -19.97 -1.93
N THR A 64 0.17 -18.67 -1.71
CA THR A 64 -0.72 -17.59 -2.16
C THR A 64 -0.49 -17.29 -3.64
N PHE A 65 -1.56 -17.35 -4.45
CA PHE A 65 -1.53 -16.80 -5.80
C PHE A 65 -1.48 -15.27 -5.76
N LEU A 66 -0.77 -14.66 -6.70
CA LEU A 66 -0.59 -13.22 -6.77
C LEU A 66 -1.23 -12.69 -8.05
N ALA A 67 -1.99 -11.61 -7.95
CA ALA A 67 -2.69 -11.05 -9.10
C ALA A 67 -2.56 -9.53 -9.21
N LEU A 68 -2.63 -9.03 -10.44
CA LEU A 68 -2.81 -7.61 -10.74
C LEU A 68 -4.23 -7.35 -11.23
N GLY A 69 -4.98 -6.50 -10.54
CA GLY A 69 -6.34 -6.13 -10.92
C GLY A 69 -6.40 -5.26 -12.18
N PRO A 70 -7.55 -5.17 -12.88
CA PRO A 70 -7.70 -4.43 -14.13
C PRO A 70 -7.27 -2.96 -14.06
N GLY A 71 -7.46 -2.29 -12.92
CA GLY A 71 -7.09 -0.88 -12.72
C GLY A 71 -5.59 -0.65 -12.50
N ALA A 72 -4.79 -1.70 -12.37
CA ALA A 72 -3.35 -1.58 -12.18
C ALA A 72 -2.66 -1.01 -13.44
N LEU A 73 -1.56 -0.28 -13.21
CA LEU A 73 -0.63 0.19 -14.24
C LEU A 73 0.80 -0.26 -13.91
N THR A 74 1.50 -0.85 -14.86
CA THR A 74 2.89 -1.31 -14.64
C THR A 74 3.70 -1.26 -15.94
N SER A 75 5.02 -1.41 -15.84
CA SER A 75 5.83 -1.76 -17.02
C SER A 75 6.17 -3.25 -16.99
N ILE A 76 6.34 -3.84 -18.18
CA ILE A 76 6.70 -5.26 -18.32
C ILE A 76 8.03 -5.56 -17.64
N GLU A 77 9.03 -4.68 -17.82
CA GLU A 77 10.35 -4.83 -17.20
C GLU A 77 10.25 -4.92 -15.67
N VAL A 78 9.54 -3.98 -15.04
CA VAL A 78 9.40 -3.93 -13.58
C VAL A 78 8.66 -5.16 -13.08
N LEU A 79 7.54 -5.51 -13.72
CA LEU A 79 6.74 -6.67 -13.36
C LEU A 79 7.55 -7.97 -13.42
N MET A 80 8.25 -8.19 -14.54
CA MET A 80 8.99 -9.43 -14.77
C MET A 80 10.22 -9.55 -13.89
N ASN A 81 10.91 -8.44 -13.61
CA ASN A 81 12.05 -8.43 -12.70
C ASN A 81 11.62 -8.71 -11.26
N GLU A 82 10.56 -8.05 -10.77
CA GLU A 82 10.03 -8.30 -9.42
C GLU A 82 9.47 -9.72 -9.29
N ALA A 83 8.79 -10.26 -10.30
CA ALA A 83 8.28 -11.63 -10.29
C ALA A 83 9.40 -12.67 -10.20
N LYS A 84 10.54 -12.43 -10.88
CA LYS A 84 11.74 -13.27 -10.77
C LYS A 84 12.37 -13.14 -9.38
N GLU A 85 12.63 -11.92 -8.91
CA GLU A 85 13.28 -11.66 -7.62
C GLU A 85 12.49 -12.25 -6.43
N THR A 86 11.17 -12.26 -6.55
CA THR A 86 10.26 -12.80 -5.54
C THR A 86 9.94 -14.28 -5.74
N ASN A 87 10.45 -14.94 -6.78
CA ASN A 87 10.11 -16.31 -7.18
C ASN A 87 8.58 -16.53 -7.25
N SER A 88 7.92 -15.73 -8.08
CA SER A 88 6.45 -15.68 -8.18
C SER A 88 5.91 -15.96 -9.58
N LEU A 89 6.77 -16.22 -10.57
CA LEU A 89 6.37 -16.42 -11.96
C LEU A 89 5.29 -17.50 -12.12
N ASP A 90 5.40 -18.63 -11.42
CA ASP A 90 4.50 -19.78 -11.59
C ASP A 90 3.12 -19.61 -10.94
N ARG A 91 2.89 -18.49 -10.25
CA ARG A 91 1.67 -18.19 -9.49
C ARG A 91 1.22 -16.74 -9.65
N LEU A 92 1.71 -16.06 -10.69
CA LEU A 92 1.35 -14.71 -11.05
C LEU A 92 0.23 -14.71 -12.08
N PHE A 93 -0.83 -13.98 -11.80
CA PHE A 93 -1.93 -13.71 -12.70
C PHE A 93 -2.03 -12.22 -13.01
N ILE A 94 -2.40 -11.88 -14.24
CA ILE A 94 -2.46 -10.50 -14.72
C ILE A 94 -3.81 -10.32 -15.43
N ASP A 95 -4.59 -9.33 -15.00
CA ASP A 95 -5.81 -9.02 -15.73
C ASP A 95 -5.48 -8.53 -17.16
N PRO A 96 -6.23 -8.95 -18.20
CA PRO A 96 -6.01 -8.45 -19.57
C PRO A 96 -6.10 -6.92 -19.70
N HIS A 97 -6.76 -6.23 -18.76
CA HIS A 97 -6.91 -4.77 -18.76
C HIS A 97 -5.87 -4.01 -17.92
N VAL A 98 -4.88 -4.69 -17.32
CA VAL A 98 -3.74 -4.00 -16.71
C VAL A 98 -3.08 -3.10 -17.75
N GLY A 99 -2.94 -1.81 -17.45
CA GLY A 99 -2.33 -0.87 -18.38
C GLY A 99 -0.81 -0.97 -18.36
N ILE A 100 -0.21 -0.91 -19.54
CA ILE A 100 1.24 -1.05 -19.71
C ILE A 100 1.88 0.31 -19.97
N ILE A 101 2.73 0.72 -19.04
CA ILE A 101 3.58 1.90 -19.13
C ILE A 101 4.79 1.54 -19.98
N THR A 102 5.00 2.28 -21.05
CA THR A 102 6.16 2.14 -21.93
C THR A 102 7.16 3.28 -21.71
N GLU A 103 8.29 3.23 -22.40
CA GLU A 103 9.25 4.34 -22.39
C GLU A 103 8.65 5.66 -22.87
N GLU A 104 7.60 5.62 -23.69
CA GLU A 104 6.92 6.82 -24.20
C GLU A 104 6.34 7.62 -23.04
N GLU A 105 5.48 7.00 -22.23
CA GLU A 105 4.86 7.66 -21.07
C GLU A 105 5.90 8.12 -20.04
N VAL A 106 6.98 7.35 -19.86
CA VAL A 106 8.08 7.72 -18.96
C VAL A 106 8.79 8.98 -19.47
N LYS A 107 9.09 9.07 -20.77
CA LYS A 107 9.74 10.24 -21.37
C LYS A 107 8.83 11.47 -21.33
N GLU A 108 7.55 11.30 -21.64
CA GLU A 108 6.56 12.37 -21.55
C GLU A 108 6.49 12.94 -20.13
N GLU A 109 6.35 12.09 -19.10
CA GLU A 109 6.29 12.55 -17.72
C GLU A 109 7.57 13.26 -17.27
N ARG A 110 8.74 12.76 -17.67
CA ARG A 110 10.04 13.37 -17.29
C ARG A 110 10.31 14.69 -17.99
N ASN A 111 9.73 14.90 -19.18
CA ASN A 111 9.86 16.15 -19.93
C ASN A 111 8.84 17.20 -19.49
N ASP A 112 7.80 16.82 -18.75
CA ASP A 112 6.84 17.75 -18.16
C ASP A 112 7.44 18.44 -16.92
N GLU A 113 7.85 19.71 -17.09
CA GLU A 113 8.43 20.48 -16.00
C GLU A 113 7.45 20.72 -14.85
N TYR A 114 6.15 20.84 -15.12
CA TYR A 114 5.15 21.05 -14.07
C TYR A 114 5.04 19.81 -13.18
N LEU A 115 4.91 18.62 -13.79
CA LEU A 115 4.86 17.37 -13.04
C LEU A 115 6.16 17.10 -12.28
N MET A 116 7.31 17.32 -12.90
CA MET A 116 8.60 17.01 -12.28
C MET A 116 9.02 18.03 -11.21
N LYS A 117 8.85 19.34 -11.45
CA LYS A 117 9.32 20.39 -10.53
C LYS A 117 8.28 20.83 -9.52
N LYS A 118 7.01 21.00 -9.94
CA LYS A 118 5.96 21.57 -9.07
C LYS A 118 5.21 20.50 -8.27
N ILE A 119 4.85 19.38 -8.90
CA ILE A 119 4.20 18.27 -8.20
C ILE A 119 5.24 17.38 -7.51
N GLY A 120 6.40 17.20 -8.15
CA GLY A 120 7.40 16.26 -7.70
C GLY A 120 7.01 14.82 -8.03
N SER A 121 6.59 14.57 -9.28
CA SER A 121 6.28 13.22 -9.76
C SER A 121 7.48 12.26 -9.62
N THR A 122 7.18 10.97 -9.64
CA THR A 122 8.18 9.89 -9.60
C THR A 122 8.90 9.66 -10.93
N GLY A 123 8.40 10.24 -12.03
CA GLY A 123 8.98 10.08 -13.37
C GLY A 123 8.97 8.63 -13.86
N GLN A 124 7.89 7.91 -13.55
CA GLN A 124 7.68 6.50 -13.86
C GLN A 124 6.64 6.29 -14.98
N GLY A 125 6.15 7.36 -15.60
CA GLY A 125 5.13 7.37 -16.65
C GLY A 125 3.69 7.24 -16.15
N VAL A 126 3.45 7.25 -14.84
CA VAL A 126 2.12 6.90 -14.27
C VAL A 126 1.06 7.95 -14.60
N GLY A 127 1.39 9.24 -14.50
CA GLY A 127 0.44 10.31 -14.83
C GLY A 127 0.00 10.27 -16.29
N TYR A 128 0.97 10.16 -17.22
CA TYR A 128 0.71 10.09 -18.66
C TYR A 128 0.01 8.80 -19.08
N ALA A 129 0.39 7.66 -18.49
CA ALA A 129 -0.29 6.40 -18.75
C ALA A 129 -1.77 6.45 -18.33
N GLU A 130 -2.06 7.02 -17.16
CA GLU A 130 -3.44 7.20 -16.70
C GLU A 130 -4.21 8.18 -17.61
N ALA A 131 -3.60 9.29 -18.02
CA ALA A 131 -4.21 10.22 -18.98
C ALA A 131 -4.52 9.54 -20.32
N LYS A 132 -3.61 8.74 -20.87
CA LYS A 132 -3.83 7.94 -22.08
C LYS A 132 -4.92 6.89 -21.88
N ARG A 133 -5.02 6.28 -20.69
CA ARG A 133 -6.08 5.33 -20.35
C ARG A 133 -7.46 6.01 -20.39
N ILE A 134 -7.59 7.19 -19.80
CA ILE A 134 -8.82 8.01 -19.87
C ILE A 134 -9.19 8.36 -21.32
N LEU A 135 -8.18 8.67 -22.15
CA LEU A 135 -8.35 8.92 -23.58
C LEU A 135 -8.53 7.65 -24.43
N ARG A 136 -8.54 6.45 -23.82
CA ARG A 136 -8.67 5.14 -24.48
C ARG A 136 -7.55 4.85 -25.51
N LYS A 137 -6.33 5.32 -25.22
CA LYS A 137 -5.14 5.16 -26.07
C LYS A 137 -4.02 4.31 -25.45
N LEU A 138 -4.11 4.01 -24.16
CA LEU A 138 -3.09 3.21 -23.47
C LEU A 138 -3.12 1.76 -23.93
N LYS A 139 -1.94 1.17 -24.16
CA LYS A 139 -1.80 -0.28 -24.42
C LYS A 139 -2.04 -1.09 -23.15
N LEU A 140 -2.73 -2.21 -23.26
CA LEU A 140 -3.10 -3.07 -22.14
C LEU A 140 -2.32 -4.39 -22.18
N ALA A 141 -2.29 -5.12 -21.06
CA ALA A 141 -1.51 -6.34 -20.93
C ALA A 141 -1.82 -7.39 -22.00
N LYS A 142 -3.10 -7.51 -22.41
CA LYS A 142 -3.54 -8.40 -23.49
C LYS A 142 -2.91 -8.10 -24.86
N ASP A 143 -2.39 -6.89 -25.06
CA ASP A 143 -1.79 -6.47 -26.33
C ASP A 143 -0.31 -6.90 -26.44
N PHE A 144 0.25 -7.55 -25.40
CA PHE A 144 1.65 -7.97 -25.35
C PHE A 144 1.77 -9.49 -25.22
N GLU A 145 2.29 -10.14 -26.26
CA GLU A 145 2.43 -11.60 -26.35
C GLU A 145 3.25 -12.22 -25.20
N ILE A 146 4.28 -11.51 -24.71
CA ILE A 146 5.11 -11.96 -23.58
C ILE A 146 4.30 -12.18 -22.28
N LEU A 147 3.13 -11.54 -22.15
CA LEU A 147 2.26 -11.66 -20.98
C LEU A 147 1.18 -12.74 -21.15
N SER A 148 1.00 -13.29 -22.35
CA SER A 148 -0.10 -14.21 -22.70
C SER A 148 -0.33 -15.33 -21.69
N LYS A 149 0.74 -15.98 -21.23
CA LYS A 149 0.66 -17.10 -20.28
C LYS A 149 0.24 -16.73 -18.85
N TYR A 150 0.21 -15.45 -18.51
CA TYR A 150 -0.20 -14.95 -17.19
C TYR A 150 -1.61 -14.35 -17.21
N ILE A 151 -2.23 -14.21 -18.39
CA ILE A 151 -3.51 -13.50 -18.53
C ILE A 151 -4.65 -14.32 -17.92
N VAL A 152 -5.35 -13.72 -16.96
CA VAL A 152 -6.52 -14.30 -16.28
C VAL A 152 -7.54 -13.18 -16.04
N ASN A 153 -8.84 -13.46 -16.19
CA ASN A 153 -9.89 -12.51 -15.81
C ASN A 153 -9.97 -12.43 -14.27
N ILE A 154 -9.36 -11.39 -13.69
CA ILE A 154 -9.20 -11.29 -12.23
C ILE A 154 -10.52 -11.05 -11.50
N PRO A 155 -11.44 -10.18 -11.98
CA PRO A 155 -12.76 -10.04 -11.37
C PRO A 155 -13.53 -11.36 -11.29
N SER A 156 -13.49 -12.17 -12.35
CA SER A 156 -14.17 -13.47 -12.36
C SER A 156 -13.54 -14.46 -11.39
N LEU A 157 -12.19 -14.53 -11.35
CA LEU A 157 -11.45 -15.36 -10.40
C LEU A 157 -11.72 -14.94 -8.94
N LEU A 158 -11.79 -13.63 -8.67
CA LEU A 158 -12.13 -13.09 -7.37
C LEU A 158 -13.51 -13.57 -6.92
N LEU A 159 -14.53 -13.42 -7.77
CA LEU A 159 -15.89 -13.86 -7.47
C LEU A 159 -15.95 -15.38 -7.23
N GLU A 160 -15.32 -16.19 -8.08
CA GLU A 160 -15.27 -17.65 -7.91
C GLU A 160 -14.67 -18.04 -6.54
N LYS A 161 -13.59 -17.39 -6.13
CA LYS A 161 -12.95 -17.64 -4.83
C LYS A 161 -13.82 -17.18 -3.67
N LEU A 162 -14.51 -16.04 -3.81
CA LEU A 162 -15.45 -15.55 -2.80
C LEU A 162 -16.65 -16.49 -2.64
N ASP A 163 -17.20 -17.01 -3.73
CA ASP A 163 -18.30 -17.99 -3.70
C ASP A 163 -17.90 -19.29 -3.00
N LYS A 164 -16.61 -19.65 -3.07
CA LYS A 164 -16.01 -20.77 -2.33
C LYS A 164 -15.62 -20.42 -0.89
N ASN A 165 -15.97 -19.23 -0.40
CA ASN A 165 -15.59 -18.70 0.91
C ASN A 165 -14.08 -18.64 1.16
N GLU A 166 -13.26 -18.58 0.12
CA GLU A 166 -11.82 -18.48 0.27
C GLU A 166 -11.40 -17.10 0.83
N ASN A 167 -10.25 -17.05 1.51
CA ASN A 167 -9.69 -15.80 2.00
C ASN A 167 -8.88 -15.10 0.89
N ILE A 168 -9.13 -13.81 0.70
CA ILE A 168 -8.53 -12.97 -0.32
C ILE A 168 -8.00 -11.69 0.32
N LEU A 169 -6.79 -11.29 -0.09
CA LEU A 169 -6.13 -10.08 0.39
C LEU A 169 -5.89 -9.07 -0.73
N VAL A 170 -6.54 -7.92 -0.65
CA VAL A 170 -6.37 -6.82 -1.60
C VAL A 170 -5.38 -5.80 -1.02
N GLU A 171 -4.34 -5.50 -1.77
CA GLU A 171 -3.30 -4.53 -1.41
C GLU A 171 -3.42 -3.27 -2.26
N GLY A 172 -3.85 -2.18 -1.64
CA GLY A 172 -3.83 -0.84 -2.24
C GLY A 172 -2.45 -0.19 -2.23
N THR A 173 -2.28 0.82 -3.09
CA THR A 173 -1.08 1.66 -3.13
C THR A 173 -1.38 3.10 -2.72
N GLN A 174 -0.32 3.83 -2.36
CA GLN A 174 -0.38 5.18 -1.79
C GLN A 174 -1.26 5.25 -0.52
N GLY A 175 -1.51 6.46 -0.02
CA GLY A 175 -2.40 6.71 1.12
C GLY A 175 -3.56 7.60 0.72
N TYR A 176 -4.56 7.69 1.60
CA TYR A 176 -5.81 8.41 1.38
C TYR A 176 -5.59 9.86 0.94
N TYR A 177 -4.66 10.58 1.57
CA TYR A 177 -4.40 11.99 1.25
C TYR A 177 -3.61 12.22 -0.05
N LEU A 178 -3.20 11.14 -0.73
CA LEU A 178 -2.72 11.18 -2.11
C LEU A 178 -3.81 10.84 -3.12
N SER A 179 -5.07 10.63 -2.71
CA SER A 179 -6.17 10.41 -3.63
C SER A 179 -6.33 11.61 -4.58
N LEU A 180 -6.53 11.32 -5.87
CA LEU A 180 -6.80 12.34 -6.89
C LEU A 180 -7.99 13.24 -6.54
N TYR A 181 -9.00 12.69 -5.86
CA TYR A 181 -10.26 13.38 -5.57
C TYR A 181 -10.36 13.88 -4.14
N HIS A 182 -9.75 13.17 -3.19
CA HIS A 182 -9.94 13.40 -1.76
C HIS A 182 -8.67 13.88 -1.06
N GLY A 183 -7.53 13.86 -1.75
CA GLY A 183 -6.27 14.39 -1.27
C GLY A 183 -6.11 15.89 -1.53
N GLU A 184 -4.92 16.39 -1.22
CA GLU A 184 -4.59 17.81 -1.39
C GLU A 184 -4.17 18.13 -2.83
N TYR A 185 -5.12 18.15 -3.74
CA TYR A 185 -4.88 18.51 -5.14
C TYR A 185 -4.21 19.89 -5.26
N PRO A 186 -3.16 20.06 -6.09
CA PRO A 186 -2.67 19.12 -7.11
C PRO A 186 -1.58 18.14 -6.63
N TYR A 187 -1.20 18.14 -5.34
CA TYR A 187 -0.07 17.36 -4.80
C TYR A 187 -0.49 15.93 -4.43
N VAL A 188 -1.12 15.23 -5.38
CA VAL A 188 -1.75 13.92 -5.23
C VAL A 188 -1.29 12.97 -6.34
N THR A 189 -1.66 11.70 -6.26
CA THR A 189 -1.46 10.76 -7.38
C THR A 189 -2.59 10.88 -8.41
N SER A 190 -2.47 10.18 -9.53
CA SER A 190 -3.41 10.23 -10.65
C SER A 190 -4.66 9.35 -10.48
N ARG A 191 -4.92 8.84 -9.27
CA ARG A 191 -6.02 7.88 -9.00
C ARG A 191 -6.63 8.04 -7.62
N ASN A 192 -7.80 7.44 -7.42
CA ASN A 192 -8.41 7.37 -6.10
C ASN A 192 -7.80 6.23 -5.27
N THR A 193 -7.27 6.56 -4.10
CA THR A 193 -6.55 5.64 -3.21
C THR A 193 -7.39 5.15 -2.03
N SER A 194 -8.69 5.48 -2.01
CA SER A 194 -9.62 4.96 -0.99
C SER A 194 -9.97 3.48 -1.22
N SER A 195 -10.56 2.85 -0.21
CA SER A 195 -11.08 1.48 -0.28
C SER A 195 -12.06 1.29 -1.44
N SER A 196 -12.94 2.27 -1.67
CA SER A 196 -13.86 2.28 -2.81
C SER A 196 -13.14 2.43 -4.15
N GLY A 197 -12.09 3.24 -4.22
CA GLY A 197 -11.25 3.36 -5.41
C GLY A 197 -10.58 2.02 -5.75
N ILE A 198 -9.99 1.37 -4.75
CA ILE A 198 -9.35 0.06 -4.89
C ILE A 198 -10.35 -1.02 -5.34
N LEU A 199 -11.56 -1.04 -4.77
CA LEU A 199 -12.63 -1.94 -5.20
C LEU A 199 -13.00 -1.77 -6.69
N SER A 200 -13.14 -0.53 -7.13
CA SER A 200 -13.36 -0.20 -8.54
C SER A 200 -12.23 -0.73 -9.42
N GLU A 201 -10.98 -0.54 -9.00
CA GLU A 201 -9.81 -0.98 -9.76
C GLU A 201 -9.64 -2.50 -9.80
N ILE A 202 -10.13 -3.28 -8.82
CA ILE A 202 -10.11 -4.74 -8.87
C ILE A 202 -11.37 -5.36 -9.49
N GLY A 203 -12.40 -4.55 -9.74
CA GLY A 203 -13.67 -4.99 -10.35
C GLY A 203 -14.61 -5.73 -9.40
N ILE A 204 -14.62 -5.38 -8.10
CA ILE A 204 -15.48 -6.02 -7.10
C ILE A 204 -16.42 -5.00 -6.45
N GLY A 205 -17.68 -5.41 -6.26
CA GLY A 205 -18.70 -4.59 -5.60
C GLY A 205 -18.50 -4.49 -4.08
N PRO A 206 -18.94 -3.41 -3.43
CA PRO A 206 -18.69 -3.16 -2.01
C PRO A 206 -19.35 -4.17 -1.06
N LYS A 207 -20.39 -4.87 -1.50
CA LYS A 207 -21.08 -5.89 -0.68
C LYS A 207 -20.24 -7.13 -0.36
N TYR A 208 -19.15 -7.34 -1.10
CA TYR A 208 -18.24 -8.47 -0.88
C TYR A 208 -17.15 -8.18 0.15
N VAL A 209 -17.05 -6.95 0.66
CA VAL A 209 -15.99 -6.57 1.61
C VAL A 209 -16.37 -6.96 3.03
N ASP A 210 -15.55 -7.80 3.65
CA ASP A 210 -15.68 -8.14 5.07
C ASP A 210 -14.91 -7.15 5.94
N HIS A 211 -13.67 -6.82 5.54
CA HIS A 211 -12.79 -5.98 6.33
C HIS A 211 -12.05 -4.93 5.50
N VAL A 212 -12.04 -3.70 6.01
CA VAL A 212 -11.18 -2.62 5.54
C VAL A 212 -10.16 -2.28 6.63
N ILE A 213 -8.90 -2.58 6.34
CA ILE A 213 -7.75 -2.33 7.21
C ILE A 213 -7.09 -1.03 6.76
N VAL A 214 -7.23 0.03 7.56
CA VAL A 214 -6.50 1.29 7.32
C VAL A 214 -5.16 1.21 8.03
N VAL A 215 -4.08 1.32 7.25
CA VAL A 215 -2.72 1.28 7.75
C VAL A 215 -2.24 2.70 8.01
N PHE A 216 -1.85 2.97 9.25
CA PHE A 216 -1.13 4.17 9.65
C PHE A 216 0.28 3.80 10.11
N LYS A 217 1.17 4.76 10.03
CA LYS A 217 2.45 4.74 10.72
C LYS A 217 2.32 5.56 11.99
N SER A 218 3.14 5.30 13.00
CA SER A 218 3.15 6.02 14.29
C SER A 218 3.49 7.52 14.20
N TYR A 219 3.80 8.00 12.99
CA TYR A 219 4.03 9.39 12.62
C TYR A 219 3.63 9.58 11.15
N VAL A 220 3.44 10.83 10.74
CA VAL A 220 3.09 11.17 9.35
C VAL A 220 4.37 11.46 8.57
N THR A 221 4.43 11.00 7.33
CA THR A 221 5.45 11.45 6.38
C THR A 221 4.82 11.83 5.05
N ARG A 222 5.54 12.66 4.30
CA ARG A 222 5.17 13.05 2.94
C ARG A 222 6.40 13.09 2.05
N VAL A 223 6.24 12.69 0.79
CA VAL A 223 7.27 12.84 -0.26
C VAL A 223 6.79 13.91 -1.23
N GLY A 224 7.69 14.82 -1.59
CA GLY A 224 7.39 15.92 -2.51
C GLY A 224 6.77 17.14 -1.81
N GLU A 225 6.20 18.01 -2.63
CA GLU A 225 5.62 19.29 -2.23
C GLU A 225 4.24 19.11 -1.54
N GLY A 226 3.68 20.24 -1.10
CA GLY A 226 2.36 20.34 -0.46
C GLY A 226 2.44 20.53 1.06
N PRO A 227 1.37 20.99 1.73
CA PRO A 227 1.43 21.31 3.16
C PRO A 227 1.60 20.07 4.05
N LEU A 228 2.27 20.21 5.19
CA LEU A 228 2.34 19.16 6.20
C LEU A 228 2.23 19.81 7.57
N GLU A 229 1.07 19.68 8.19
CA GLU A 229 0.83 20.23 9.52
C GLU A 229 1.76 19.57 10.55
N GLY A 230 2.46 20.39 11.34
CA GLY A 230 3.41 19.89 12.34
C GLY A 230 4.72 19.34 11.74
N GLU A 231 5.07 19.73 10.52
CA GLU A 231 6.34 19.34 9.90
C GLU A 231 7.55 19.71 10.77
N LEU A 232 8.41 18.72 10.97
CA LEU A 232 9.66 18.82 11.69
C LEU A 232 10.81 19.09 10.71
N SER A 233 11.83 19.80 11.18
CA SER A 233 13.08 19.88 10.44
C SER A 233 13.73 18.50 10.32
N TRP A 234 14.56 18.31 9.28
CA TRP A 234 15.29 17.05 9.09
C TRP A 234 16.13 16.66 10.31
N GLY A 235 16.75 17.64 10.98
CA GLY A 235 17.56 17.39 12.18
C GLY A 235 16.73 16.92 13.39
N GLU A 236 15.53 17.48 13.56
CA GLU A 236 14.60 17.02 14.60
C GLU A 236 14.09 15.60 14.31
N ALA A 237 13.70 15.34 13.05
CA ALA A 237 13.30 14.01 12.62
C ALA A 237 14.42 12.96 12.82
N GLN A 238 15.68 13.32 12.58
CA GLN A 238 16.83 12.44 12.85
C GLN A 238 17.01 12.16 14.33
N LYS A 239 16.90 13.17 15.20
CA LYS A 239 16.99 13.00 16.66
C LYS A 239 15.90 12.06 17.19
N LEU A 240 14.70 12.14 16.60
CA LEU A 240 13.57 11.27 16.93
C LEU A 240 13.62 9.89 16.24
N GLY A 241 14.57 9.66 15.32
CA GLY A 241 14.67 8.37 14.60
C GLY A 241 13.58 8.13 13.55
N ILE A 242 12.89 9.18 13.11
CA ILE A 242 11.78 9.12 12.14
C ILE A 242 12.13 9.72 10.77
N ALA A 243 13.38 10.14 10.57
CA ALA A 243 13.86 10.60 9.27
C ALA A 243 14.01 9.42 8.28
N GLU A 244 13.35 9.52 7.12
CA GLU A 244 13.27 8.43 6.14
C GLU A 244 13.60 8.88 4.70
N ILE A 245 13.95 7.93 3.84
CA ILE A 245 14.21 8.12 2.41
C ILE A 245 13.24 7.27 1.58
N ALA A 246 12.63 7.87 0.56
CA ALA A 246 11.66 7.22 -0.31
C ALA A 246 12.28 6.10 -1.17
N THR A 247 11.62 4.94 -1.20
CA THR A 247 12.11 3.72 -1.87
C THR A 247 12.29 3.88 -3.39
N VAL A 248 11.39 4.61 -4.05
CA VAL A 248 11.38 4.72 -5.53
C VAL A 248 12.27 5.86 -6.01
N THR A 249 12.15 7.05 -5.41
CA THR A 249 12.84 8.26 -5.92
C THR A 249 14.12 8.60 -5.18
N GLY A 250 14.42 7.96 -4.03
CA GLY A 250 15.56 8.33 -3.18
C GLY A 250 15.45 9.69 -2.50
N ARG A 251 14.27 10.33 -2.52
CA ARG A 251 14.04 11.66 -1.92
C ARG A 251 13.85 11.54 -0.40
N LYS A 252 14.29 12.55 0.34
CA LYS A 252 14.01 12.69 1.78
C LYS A 252 12.49 12.80 2.01
N ARG A 253 11.99 12.09 3.02
CA ARG A 253 10.61 12.23 3.50
C ARG A 253 10.54 13.36 4.52
N ARG A 254 9.58 14.25 4.32
CA ARG A 254 9.16 15.23 5.32
C ARG A 254 8.39 14.50 6.40
N SER A 255 8.58 14.84 7.66
CA SER A 255 8.06 14.08 8.81
C SER A 255 7.32 14.99 9.78
N ALA A 256 6.23 14.50 10.35
CA ALA A 256 5.43 15.18 11.36
C ALA A 256 4.90 14.17 12.39
N PRO A 257 4.56 14.60 13.62
CA PRO A 257 3.89 13.74 14.59
C PRO A 257 2.58 13.13 14.06
N PHE A 258 2.10 12.06 14.71
CA PHE A 258 0.82 11.45 14.34
C PHE A 258 -0.32 12.46 14.39
N ASN A 259 -1.09 12.57 13.32
CA ASN A 259 -2.19 13.53 13.22
C ASN A 259 -3.55 12.82 13.36
N ILE A 260 -4.17 12.97 14.54
CA ILE A 260 -5.47 12.36 14.86
C ILE A 260 -6.59 12.87 13.96
N LYS A 261 -6.57 14.15 13.58
CA LYS A 261 -7.59 14.75 12.72
C LYS A 261 -7.56 14.10 11.33
N LEU A 262 -6.36 13.94 10.76
CA LEU A 262 -6.18 13.26 9.48
C LEU A 262 -6.60 11.78 9.57
N ALA A 263 -6.22 11.10 10.65
CA ALA A 263 -6.58 9.70 10.86
C ALA A 263 -8.10 9.48 10.97
N LYS A 264 -8.82 10.36 11.68
CA LYS A 264 -10.29 10.30 11.81
C LYS A 264 -11.01 10.36 10.47
N GLU A 265 -10.58 11.27 9.59
CA GLU A 265 -11.17 11.40 8.26
C GLU A 265 -10.86 10.18 7.39
N ALA A 266 -9.60 9.74 7.35
CA ALA A 266 -9.20 8.56 6.58
C ALA A 266 -9.95 7.30 7.02
N VAL A 267 -10.11 7.09 8.33
CA VAL A 267 -10.92 5.99 8.89
C VAL A 267 -12.36 6.06 8.43
N ARG A 268 -12.99 7.24 8.52
CA ARG A 268 -14.40 7.43 8.18
C ARG A 268 -14.66 7.22 6.70
N VAL A 269 -13.85 7.82 5.82
CA VAL A 269 -14.07 7.75 4.37
C VAL A 269 -13.80 6.36 3.83
N ASN A 270 -12.82 5.64 4.38
CA ASN A 270 -12.55 4.27 3.98
C ASN A 270 -13.51 3.25 4.61
N SER A 271 -14.36 3.67 5.55
CA SER A 271 -15.20 2.77 6.36
C SER A 271 -14.37 1.69 7.05
N ALA A 272 -13.30 2.11 7.74
CA ALA A 272 -12.37 1.18 8.37
C ALA A 272 -13.08 0.28 9.38
N THR A 273 -12.89 -1.02 9.25
CA THR A 273 -13.36 -2.00 10.24
C THR A 273 -12.30 -2.25 11.30
N GLN A 274 -11.03 -2.01 10.96
CA GLN A 274 -9.89 -2.17 11.86
C GLN A 274 -8.70 -1.32 11.40
N ILE A 275 -7.77 -1.08 12.30
CA ILE A 275 -6.58 -0.27 12.08
C ILE A 275 -5.31 -1.10 12.29
N ALA A 276 -4.33 -0.89 11.40
CA ALA A 276 -2.97 -1.34 11.59
C ALA A 276 -2.06 -0.13 11.86
N ILE A 277 -1.31 -0.13 12.96
CA ILE A 277 -0.25 0.84 13.24
C ILE A 277 1.09 0.20 12.94
N THR A 278 1.96 0.87 12.19
CA THR A 278 3.34 0.42 11.95
C THR A 278 4.36 1.37 12.56
N LYS A 279 5.62 0.91 12.66
CA LYS A 279 6.77 1.68 13.18
C LYS A 279 6.54 2.17 14.61
N LEU A 280 5.84 1.40 15.46
CA LEU A 280 5.69 1.78 16.87
C LEU A 280 7.06 1.90 17.55
N ASP A 281 8.01 1.05 17.15
CA ASP A 281 9.41 1.03 17.60
C ASP A 281 10.19 2.31 17.29
N ALA A 282 9.75 3.10 16.30
CA ALA A 282 10.35 4.39 16.01
C ALA A 282 10.00 5.44 17.08
N LEU A 283 8.79 5.35 17.67
CA LEU A 283 8.34 6.24 18.74
C LEU A 283 8.72 5.71 20.12
N PHE A 284 8.66 4.39 20.32
CA PHE A 284 8.97 3.70 21.56
C PHE A 284 10.01 2.61 21.32
N LYS A 285 11.29 2.92 21.52
CA LYS A 285 12.41 2.03 21.15
C LYS A 285 12.32 0.66 21.84
N GLU A 286 11.79 0.62 23.06
CA GLU A 286 11.59 -0.58 23.87
C GLU A 286 10.48 -1.49 23.30
N ALA A 287 9.63 -0.99 22.40
CA ALA A 287 8.66 -1.82 21.70
C ALA A 287 9.30 -2.68 20.61
N LYS A 288 10.58 -2.45 20.25
CA LYS A 288 11.23 -3.13 19.13
C LYS A 288 11.22 -4.66 19.27
N GLY A 289 10.63 -5.35 18.29
CA GLY A 289 10.53 -6.81 18.24
C GLY A 289 9.51 -7.42 19.20
N VAL A 290 8.74 -6.61 19.95
CA VAL A 290 7.69 -7.11 20.84
C VAL A 290 6.54 -7.71 20.02
N ARG A 291 6.11 -8.93 20.36
CA ARG A 291 5.04 -9.67 19.65
C ARG A 291 3.81 -9.98 20.52
N GLU A 292 3.83 -9.58 21.78
CA GLU A 292 2.73 -9.75 22.72
C GLU A 292 2.36 -8.39 23.33
N TYR A 293 1.07 -8.02 23.29
CA TYR A 293 0.61 -6.72 23.78
C TYR A 293 0.95 -6.48 25.26
N SER A 294 0.86 -7.51 26.08
CA SER A 294 1.21 -7.46 27.52
C SER A 294 2.65 -7.01 27.77
N LYS A 295 3.57 -7.26 26.84
CA LYS A 295 5.00 -6.92 26.93
C LYS A 295 5.35 -5.52 26.40
N LEU A 296 4.37 -4.78 25.86
CA LEU A 296 4.60 -3.39 25.46
C LEU A 296 4.85 -2.48 26.68
N PRO A 297 5.69 -1.43 26.55
CA PRO A 297 5.83 -0.37 27.54
C PRO A 297 4.48 0.29 27.86
N SER A 298 4.30 0.76 29.09
CA SER A 298 3.07 1.41 29.53
C SER A 298 2.69 2.63 28.68
N GLU A 299 3.68 3.46 28.33
CA GLU A 299 3.46 4.65 27.49
C GLU A 299 3.01 4.28 26.07
N ALA A 300 3.55 3.19 25.51
CA ALA A 300 3.14 2.71 24.20
C ALA A 300 1.69 2.21 24.21
N LYS A 301 1.29 1.45 25.25
CA LYS A 301 -0.10 1.00 25.43
C LYS A 301 -1.06 2.18 25.56
N LYS A 302 -0.73 3.14 26.42
CA LYS A 302 -1.52 4.37 26.62
C LYS A 302 -1.66 5.17 25.33
N TRP A 303 -0.60 5.28 24.54
CA TRP A 303 -0.65 5.94 23.23
C TRP A 303 -1.60 5.22 22.27
N ILE A 304 -1.54 3.90 22.18
CA ILE A 304 -2.44 3.08 21.34
C ILE A 304 -3.90 3.25 21.80
N GLU A 305 -4.16 3.12 23.11
CA GLU A 305 -5.50 3.24 23.70
C GLU A 305 -6.12 4.62 23.47
N ASN A 306 -5.32 5.69 23.56
CA ASN A 306 -5.78 7.05 23.23
C ASN A 306 -6.19 7.17 21.76
N ILE A 307 -5.38 6.63 20.83
CA ILE A 307 -5.72 6.67 19.39
C ILE A 307 -6.98 5.87 19.11
N GLU A 308 -7.07 4.65 19.65
CA GLU A 308 -8.23 3.79 19.47
C GLU A 308 -9.51 4.46 20.01
N THR A 309 -9.44 5.12 21.16
CA THR A 309 -10.53 5.91 21.75
C THR A 309 -10.97 7.06 20.84
N GLU A 310 -10.00 7.80 20.30
CA GLU A 310 -10.28 8.94 19.41
C GLU A 310 -10.86 8.49 18.06
N LEU A 311 -10.35 7.39 17.49
CA LEU A 311 -10.73 6.90 16.16
C LEU A 311 -12.01 6.04 16.20
N LYS A 312 -12.36 5.47 17.36
CA LYS A 312 -13.53 4.59 17.54
C LYS A 312 -13.55 3.39 16.59
N VAL A 313 -12.38 2.92 16.19
CA VAL A 313 -12.16 1.74 15.36
C VAL A 313 -11.02 0.94 15.99
N PRO A 314 -11.15 -0.39 16.11
CA PRO A 314 -10.18 -1.17 16.85
C PRO A 314 -8.80 -1.18 16.18
N ILE A 315 -7.75 -0.96 16.97
CA ILE A 315 -6.37 -1.16 16.53
C ILE A 315 -6.03 -2.63 16.75
N THR A 316 -5.97 -3.40 15.67
CA THR A 316 -5.84 -4.86 15.70
C THR A 316 -4.45 -5.34 15.32
N LEU A 317 -3.68 -4.56 14.56
CA LEU A 317 -2.32 -4.92 14.13
C LEU A 317 -1.34 -3.83 14.53
N ILE A 318 -0.27 -4.20 15.24
CA ILE A 318 0.73 -3.25 15.75
C ILE A 318 2.12 -3.73 15.36
N GLY A 319 2.71 -3.05 14.38
CA GLY A 319 4.05 -3.30 13.88
C GLY A 319 5.11 -2.68 14.78
N THR A 320 5.98 -3.54 15.29
CA THR A 320 7.00 -3.24 16.31
C THR A 320 8.43 -3.37 15.78
N GLY A 321 8.63 -3.33 14.47
CA GLY A 321 9.96 -3.52 13.89
C GLY A 321 9.92 -3.54 12.36
N GLU A 322 10.98 -4.04 11.75
CA GLU A 322 11.08 -4.13 10.29
C GLU A 322 10.66 -5.49 9.75
N ASP A 323 10.96 -6.59 10.45
CA ASP A 323 10.59 -7.93 10.01
C ASP A 323 9.05 -8.05 9.97
N ALA A 324 8.54 -8.78 8.97
CA ALA A 324 7.11 -9.02 8.81
C ALA A 324 6.48 -9.63 10.07
N LEU A 325 7.21 -10.47 10.80
CA LEU A 325 6.75 -11.11 12.03
C LEU A 325 6.87 -10.23 13.29
N ASP A 326 7.52 -9.06 13.21
CA ASP A 326 7.54 -8.09 14.31
C ASP A 326 6.21 -7.33 14.36
N MET A 327 5.17 -8.07 14.71
CA MET A 327 3.77 -7.66 14.69
C MET A 327 3.07 -8.26 15.91
N ILE A 328 2.29 -7.43 16.60
CA ILE A 328 1.30 -7.87 17.57
C ILE A 328 -0.04 -7.93 16.83
N ASP A 329 -0.72 -9.06 16.93
CA ASP A 329 -2.01 -9.31 16.30
C ASP A 329 -3.07 -9.53 17.39
N LEU A 330 -4.01 -8.60 17.45
CA LEU A 330 -5.11 -8.52 18.40
C LEU A 330 -6.47 -8.79 17.74
N ARG A 331 -6.48 -9.31 16.50
CA ARG A 331 -7.73 -9.52 15.76
C ARG A 331 -8.66 -10.48 16.49
N LYS A 332 -8.15 -11.57 17.06
CA LYS A 332 -8.99 -12.56 17.78
C LYS A 332 -9.64 -11.99 19.05
N GLU A 333 -9.01 -10.99 19.64
CA GLU A 333 -9.43 -10.36 20.89
C GLU A 333 -10.40 -9.20 20.64
N LYS A 334 -10.37 -8.59 19.45
CA LYS A 334 -11.08 -7.34 19.16
C LYS A 334 -12.16 -7.42 18.09
N ILE A 335 -12.12 -8.43 17.20
CA ILE A 335 -13.09 -8.56 16.08
C ILE A 335 -13.64 -9.97 15.92
#